data_AF-A0A951LL84-F1
#
_entry.id   AF-A0A951LL84-F1
#
_cell.length_a   1.000
_cell.length_b   1.000
_cell.length_c   1.000
_cell.angle_alpha   90.00
_cell.angle_beta   90.00
_cell.angle_gamma   90.00
#
_symmetry.space_group_name_H-M   'P 1'
#
loop_
_entity.id
_entity.type
_entity.pdbx_description
1 polymer ?
#
loop_
_entity_poly.entity_id
_entity_poly.type
_entity_poly.pdbx_seq_one_letter_code
_entity_poly.pdbx_strand_id
1 'polypeptide(L)'
;MKNKITLIVAASSLLGLLVFAGCGGSDNNGGLNLGGSGNGGSGNGSGNGGGGSTSGSQVISLWATTNVGNGGNTFMQQDRLARPIVNEALATFANNRHRINNTDTPRSDKLQLKRDIESFLTFPAGRSTATKNVIEAVLVPDVMKADLSQAGPAAYLGVETNGATGGKFGGRKLEDDVVDISLGIVFGNTISALGLAPDDHKEIPTLTKDNVGPSNNRQNTFPYLIAPR
;
A
#
# COMPACT_ATOMS: atom_id res chain seq x y z
N MET A 1 -32.31 -16.66 51.12
CA MET A 1 -31.70 -17.23 49.90
C MET A 1 -30.88 -16.12 49.26
N LYS A 2 -29.55 -16.20 49.35
CA LYS A 2 -28.61 -15.15 48.93
C LYS A 2 -27.76 -15.71 47.79
N ASN A 3 -27.98 -15.25 46.55
CA ASN A 3 -27.13 -15.62 45.42
C ASN A 3 -26.02 -14.57 45.27
N LYS A 4 -24.80 -14.98 45.61
CA LYS A 4 -23.56 -14.29 45.24
C LYS A 4 -23.17 -14.76 43.84
N ILE A 5 -22.97 -13.82 42.91
CA ILE A 5 -22.40 -14.08 41.59
C ILE A 5 -20.88 -13.98 41.72
N THR A 6 -20.20 -15.11 41.51
CA THR A 6 -18.74 -15.23 41.52
C THR A 6 -18.20 -14.91 40.14
N LEU A 7 -17.29 -13.93 40.08
CA LEU A 7 -16.52 -13.52 38.92
C LEU A 7 -15.41 -14.57 38.65
N ILE A 8 -15.37 -15.16 37.46
CA ILE A 8 -14.26 -16.02 37.02
C ILE A 8 -13.41 -15.23 36.02
N VAL A 9 -12.23 -14.83 36.47
CA VAL A 9 -11.13 -14.34 35.63
C VAL A 9 -10.36 -15.57 35.15
N ALA A 10 -10.39 -15.87 33.85
CA ALA A 10 -9.53 -16.88 33.26
C ALA A 10 -8.27 -16.21 32.69
N ALA A 11 -7.20 -16.20 33.50
CA ALA A 11 -5.84 -16.11 32.98
C ALA A 11 -5.43 -17.53 32.54
N SER A 12 -4.96 -17.70 31.31
CA SER A 12 -4.30 -18.94 30.91
C SER A 12 -2.97 -18.61 30.27
N SER A 13 -1.93 -18.91 31.03
CA SER A 13 -0.53 -18.90 30.67
C SER A 13 -0.09 -20.26 30.13
N LEU A 14 0.85 -20.21 29.17
CA LEU A 14 1.96 -21.14 28.95
C LEU A 14 1.78 -22.34 27.99
N LEU A 15 2.89 -22.59 27.28
CA LEU A 15 3.33 -23.78 26.51
C LEU A 15 3.01 -23.77 25.00
N GLY A 16 3.96 -23.89 24.07
CA GLY A 16 5.42 -23.99 24.13
C GLY A 16 6.01 -24.09 22.71
N LEU A 17 7.28 -23.70 22.60
CA LEU A 17 8.32 -24.15 21.66
C LEU A 17 7.93 -24.41 20.18
N LEU A 18 8.35 -23.52 19.28
CA LEU A 18 8.66 -23.90 17.90
C LEU A 18 10.12 -23.55 17.58
N VAL A 19 10.87 -24.58 17.22
CA VAL A 19 12.30 -24.63 16.93
C VAL A 19 12.60 -23.83 15.65
N PHE A 20 13.61 -22.96 15.69
CA PHE A 20 14.27 -22.46 14.48
C PHE A 20 15.06 -23.60 13.84
N ALA A 21 14.51 -24.18 12.77
CA ALA A 21 15.29 -25.00 11.84
C ALA A 21 15.87 -24.08 10.76
N GLY A 22 17.17 -23.84 10.83
CA GLY A 22 17.94 -23.35 9.71
C GLY A 22 18.15 -24.47 8.67
N CYS A 23 17.90 -24.15 7.41
CA CYS A 23 18.45 -24.82 6.23
C CYS A 23 18.67 -23.67 5.24
N GLY A 24 19.89 -23.32 4.87
CA GLY A 24 20.85 -24.19 4.20
C GLY A 24 20.87 -23.73 2.76
N GLY A 25 21.96 -23.06 2.37
CA GLY A 25 22.15 -22.64 0.99
C GLY A 25 22.39 -23.82 0.04
N SER A 26 22.42 -23.45 -1.24
CA SER A 26 22.96 -24.17 -2.41
C SER A 26 22.01 -24.93 -3.33
N ASP A 27 22.02 -24.40 -4.57
CA ASP A 27 22.06 -25.07 -5.88
C ASP A 27 20.75 -25.56 -6.51
N ASN A 28 20.43 -25.06 -7.71
CA ASN A 28 20.92 -25.68 -8.94
C ASN A 28 20.49 -24.96 -10.22
N ASN A 29 21.48 -24.79 -11.08
CA ASN A 29 21.40 -24.37 -12.47
C ASN A 29 20.57 -25.40 -13.26
N GLY A 30 19.46 -24.97 -13.85
CA GLY A 30 18.61 -25.79 -14.71
C GLY A 30 18.32 -25.03 -16.00
N GLY A 31 19.36 -24.83 -16.80
CA GLY A 31 19.20 -24.34 -18.17
C GLY A 31 18.36 -25.31 -18.98
N LEU A 32 17.25 -24.82 -19.53
CA LEU A 32 16.66 -25.42 -20.72
C LEU A 32 17.02 -24.54 -21.91
N ASN A 33 18.07 -24.98 -22.61
CA ASN A 33 18.42 -24.53 -23.94
C ASN A 33 17.35 -25.07 -24.91
N LEU A 34 16.55 -24.18 -25.51
CA LEU A 34 15.84 -24.46 -26.75
C LEU A 34 16.34 -23.45 -27.78
N GLY A 35 17.37 -23.85 -28.51
CA GLY A 35 17.87 -23.12 -29.66
C GLY A 35 16.80 -23.00 -30.75
N GLY A 36 16.73 -21.82 -31.36
CA GLY A 36 15.83 -21.53 -32.47
C GLY A 36 16.11 -20.15 -33.05
N SER A 37 16.97 -20.14 -34.06
CA SER A 37 17.31 -19.06 -34.99
C SER A 37 16.20 -18.04 -35.31
N GLY A 38 16.57 -16.75 -35.40
CA GLY A 38 15.96 -15.84 -36.39
C GLY A 38 15.42 -14.51 -35.88
N ASN A 39 16.17 -13.46 -36.21
CA ASN A 39 15.73 -12.14 -36.69
C ASN A 39 15.02 -11.14 -35.75
N GLY A 40 15.47 -9.88 -35.85
CA GLY A 40 15.01 -8.75 -35.06
C GLY A 40 13.54 -8.40 -35.24
N GLY A 41 12.93 -7.94 -34.14
CA GLY A 41 11.59 -7.40 -34.10
C GLY A 41 11.40 -6.56 -32.84
N SER A 42 10.86 -5.35 -33.02
CA SER A 42 10.54 -4.34 -32.01
C SER A 42 9.91 -4.92 -30.73
N GLY A 43 10.55 -4.67 -29.59
CA GLY A 43 9.96 -4.92 -28.27
C GLY A 43 9.19 -3.69 -27.78
N ASN A 44 7.92 -3.57 -28.17
CA ASN A 44 6.95 -2.79 -27.42
C ASN A 44 6.70 -3.55 -26.11
N GLY A 45 7.09 -2.98 -24.96
CA GLY A 45 6.98 -3.60 -23.65
C GLY A 45 5.52 -3.66 -23.15
N SER A 46 4.65 -4.35 -23.88
CA SER A 46 3.39 -4.85 -23.34
C SER A 46 3.73 -6.08 -22.52
N GLY A 47 3.78 -5.94 -21.20
CA GLY A 47 3.86 -7.08 -20.28
C GLY A 47 2.63 -7.96 -20.47
N ASN A 48 2.74 -8.96 -21.33
CA ASN A 48 1.71 -9.98 -21.49
C ASN A 48 1.75 -10.86 -20.25
N GLY A 49 0.86 -10.61 -19.30
CA GLY A 49 0.56 -11.54 -18.21
C GLY A 49 -0.01 -12.82 -18.80
N GLY A 50 0.88 -13.75 -19.14
CA GLY A 50 0.52 -15.06 -19.68
C GLY A 50 -0.39 -15.79 -18.71
N GLY A 51 -1.65 -15.97 -19.11
CA GLY A 51 -2.62 -16.83 -18.43
C GLY A 51 -2.17 -18.29 -18.48
N GLY A 52 -1.51 -18.73 -17.41
CA GLY A 52 -1.34 -20.14 -17.07
C GLY A 52 -2.23 -20.45 -15.88
N SER A 53 -3.38 -21.09 -16.11
CA SER A 53 -4.23 -21.64 -15.06
C SER A 53 -3.54 -22.85 -14.42
N THR A 54 -2.66 -22.59 -13.46
CA THR A 54 -2.09 -23.60 -12.56
C THR A 54 -2.54 -23.32 -11.14
N SER A 55 -3.82 -23.53 -10.80
CA SER A 55 -4.42 -23.29 -9.46
C SER A 55 -3.78 -22.12 -8.70
N GLY A 56 -3.50 -21.05 -9.44
CA GLY A 56 -2.70 -19.91 -9.01
C GLY A 56 -3.64 -18.92 -8.36
N SER A 57 -3.13 -18.19 -7.36
CA SER A 57 -3.81 -17.06 -6.73
C SER A 57 -4.69 -16.31 -7.74
N GLN A 58 -6.02 -16.30 -7.53
CA GLN A 58 -6.97 -15.58 -8.39
C GLN A 58 -6.86 -14.05 -8.20
N VAL A 59 -5.87 -13.60 -7.43
CA VAL A 59 -5.53 -12.19 -7.24
C VAL A 59 -4.57 -11.71 -8.31
N ILE A 60 -5.02 -10.73 -9.10
CA ILE A 60 -4.22 -9.97 -10.06
C ILE A 60 -3.69 -8.71 -9.37
N SER A 61 -2.45 -8.31 -9.67
CA SER A 61 -1.84 -7.05 -9.24
C SER A 61 -1.43 -6.22 -10.46
N LEU A 62 -1.82 -4.96 -10.51
CA LEU A 62 -1.65 -4.05 -11.64
C LEU A 62 -0.86 -2.81 -11.21
N TRP A 63 0.09 -2.39 -12.04
CA TRP A 63 0.79 -1.11 -11.95
C TRP A 63 1.19 -0.64 -13.35
N ALA A 64 1.39 0.66 -13.51
CA ALA A 64 1.84 1.27 -14.76
C ALA A 64 3.18 1.98 -14.55
N THR A 65 3.95 2.12 -15.63
CA THR A 65 5.20 2.88 -15.64
C THR A 65 5.23 3.84 -16.81
N THR A 66 5.80 5.02 -16.61
CA THR A 66 6.12 5.93 -17.71
C THR A 66 7.60 5.83 -18.01
N ASN A 67 7.95 5.85 -19.29
CA ASN A 67 9.33 5.64 -19.73
C ASN A 67 9.72 6.71 -20.76
N VAL A 68 10.98 7.14 -20.71
CA VAL A 68 11.58 8.05 -21.70
C VAL A 68 12.66 7.32 -22.48
N GLY A 69 12.84 7.68 -23.75
CA GLY A 69 13.89 7.11 -24.59
C GLY A 69 15.29 7.49 -24.07
N ASN A 70 16.20 6.52 -24.00
CA ASN A 70 17.58 6.73 -23.53
C ASN A 70 18.60 6.39 -24.62
N GLY A 71 18.36 6.87 -25.83
CA GLY A 71 19.17 6.54 -27.00
C GLY A 71 18.98 5.09 -27.48
N GLY A 72 19.13 4.89 -28.80
CA GLY A 72 18.83 3.61 -29.44
C GLY A 72 17.38 3.17 -29.23
N ASN A 73 17.17 1.85 -29.08
CA ASN A 73 15.86 1.23 -28.78
C ASN A 73 15.68 0.97 -27.28
N THR A 74 16.26 1.80 -26.42
CA THR A 74 16.20 1.62 -24.96
C THR A 74 15.30 2.66 -24.31
N PHE A 75 14.55 2.22 -23.30
CA PHE A 75 13.65 3.04 -22.51
C PHE A 75 14.08 2.99 -21.05
N MET A 76 14.06 4.15 -20.38
CA MET A 76 14.27 4.26 -18.94
C MET A 76 12.98 4.66 -18.27
N GLN A 77 12.58 3.90 -17.24
CA GLN A 77 11.47 4.25 -16.37
C GLN A 77 11.75 5.59 -15.68
N GLN A 78 10.75 6.47 -15.68
CA GLN A 78 10.77 7.75 -14.99
C GLN A 78 9.80 7.80 -13.82
N ASP A 79 8.68 7.09 -13.95
CA ASP A 79 7.63 7.08 -12.95
C ASP A 79 6.93 5.74 -12.86
N ARG A 80 6.38 5.45 -11.69
CA ARG A 80 5.55 4.28 -11.42
C ARG A 80 4.25 4.74 -10.78
N LEU A 81 3.16 4.34 -11.40
CA LEU A 81 1.81 4.77 -11.04
C LEU A 81 0.95 3.54 -10.79
N ALA A 82 0.45 3.40 -9.56
CA ALA A 82 -0.60 2.46 -9.25
C ALA A 82 -1.68 3.13 -8.40
N ARG A 83 -1.29 3.73 -7.28
CA ARG A 83 -2.21 4.42 -6.37
C ARG A 83 -1.87 5.89 -6.25
N PRO A 84 -2.88 6.78 -6.30
CA PRO A 84 -2.63 8.20 -6.04
C PRO A 84 -2.12 8.37 -4.60
N ILE A 85 -1.34 9.45 -4.39
CA ILE A 85 -0.85 9.93 -3.08
C ILE A 85 0.23 9.07 -2.42
N VAL A 86 0.23 7.75 -2.59
CA VAL A 86 1.13 6.85 -1.84
C VAL A 86 2.60 7.26 -2.02
N ASN A 87 3.04 7.49 -3.25
CA ASN A 87 4.41 7.90 -3.50
C ASN A 87 4.63 9.41 -3.33
N GLU A 88 3.66 10.24 -3.72
CA GLU A 88 3.78 11.71 -3.69
C GLU A 88 3.71 12.32 -2.29
N ALA A 89 2.91 11.74 -1.39
CA ALA A 89 2.73 12.28 -0.04
C ALA A 89 3.60 11.58 1.01
N LEU A 90 4.02 10.33 0.77
CA LEU A 90 4.73 9.53 1.78
C LEU A 90 6.21 9.33 1.47
N ALA A 91 6.63 9.42 0.20
CA ALA A 91 8.06 9.46 -0.09
C ALA A 91 8.62 10.83 0.28
N THR A 92 9.87 10.85 0.73
CA THR A 92 10.56 12.11 1.07
C THR A 92 11.40 12.59 -0.11
N PHE A 93 11.45 13.92 -0.33
CA PHE A 93 12.41 14.50 -1.28
C PHE A 93 13.85 14.36 -0.81
N ALA A 94 14.06 14.27 0.51
CA ALA A 94 15.34 13.92 1.08
C ALA A 94 15.84 12.58 0.53
N ASN A 95 17.15 12.45 0.30
CA ASN A 95 17.78 11.18 -0.08
C ASN A 95 17.24 10.53 -1.38
N ASN A 96 16.63 11.29 -2.28
CA ASN A 96 16.10 10.83 -3.57
C ASN A 96 15.05 9.71 -3.45
N ARG A 97 14.25 9.64 -2.37
CA ARG A 97 13.29 8.54 -2.17
C ARG A 97 12.18 8.51 -3.22
N HIS A 98 11.67 9.67 -3.65
CA HIS A 98 10.75 9.74 -4.80
C HIS A 98 11.35 9.07 -6.04
N ARG A 99 12.59 9.45 -6.43
CA ARG A 99 13.24 8.86 -7.61
C ARG A 99 13.42 7.34 -7.47
N ILE A 100 13.79 6.87 -6.29
CA ILE A 100 13.93 5.42 -6.03
C ILE A 100 12.58 4.73 -6.22
N ASN A 101 11.53 5.18 -5.55
CA ASN A 101 10.21 4.57 -5.64
C ASN A 101 9.61 4.66 -7.06
N ASN A 102 9.90 5.75 -7.79
CA ASN A 102 9.50 5.96 -9.19
C ASN A 102 10.18 5.01 -10.17
N THR A 103 11.42 4.60 -9.90
CA THR A 103 12.25 3.79 -10.84
C THR A 103 12.36 2.32 -10.43
N ASP A 104 11.93 1.98 -9.22
CA ASP A 104 11.97 0.61 -8.69
C ASP A 104 10.67 -0.16 -8.98
N THR A 105 10.72 -1.47 -8.83
CA THR A 105 9.59 -2.38 -9.04
C THR A 105 8.79 -2.60 -7.77
N PRO A 106 7.48 -2.95 -7.84
CA PRO A 106 6.67 -3.18 -6.64
C PRO A 106 7.19 -4.26 -5.70
N ARG A 107 8.07 -5.16 -6.18
CA ARG A 107 8.72 -6.17 -5.34
C ARG A 107 9.59 -5.54 -4.24
N SER A 108 10.19 -4.40 -4.52
CA SER A 108 11.10 -3.69 -3.62
C SER A 108 10.39 -2.80 -2.59
N ASP A 109 9.08 -2.56 -2.75
CA ASP A 109 8.31 -1.67 -1.89
C ASP A 109 8.33 -2.09 -0.42
N LYS A 110 8.41 -3.40 -0.15
CA LYS A 110 8.52 -3.94 1.20
C LYS A 110 9.78 -3.46 1.93
N LEU A 111 10.83 -3.13 1.19
CA LEU A 111 12.10 -2.65 1.73
C LEU A 111 12.23 -1.13 1.63
N GLN A 112 11.69 -0.54 0.57
CA GLN A 112 11.84 0.87 0.24
C GLN A 112 10.63 1.68 0.74
N LEU A 113 9.53 1.64 -0.01
CA LEU A 113 8.32 2.42 0.27
C LEU A 113 7.78 2.20 1.69
N LYS A 114 7.80 0.97 2.20
CA LYS A 114 7.38 0.65 3.56
C LYS A 114 8.10 1.51 4.61
N ARG A 115 9.42 1.70 4.45
CA ARG A 115 10.22 2.49 5.39
C ARG A 115 9.86 3.97 5.33
N ASP A 116 9.55 4.47 4.14
CA ASP A 116 9.13 5.87 3.97
C ASP A 116 7.78 6.12 4.65
N ILE A 117 6.82 5.21 4.43
CA ILE A 117 5.51 5.22 5.11
C ILE A 117 5.70 5.14 6.63
N GLU A 118 6.47 4.18 7.13
CA GLU A 118 6.71 4.02 8.57
C GLU A 118 7.35 5.27 9.19
N SER A 119 8.33 5.86 8.49
CA SER A 119 9.01 7.08 8.92
C SER A 119 8.00 8.23 9.04
N PHE A 120 7.23 8.50 7.98
CA PHE A 120 6.24 9.58 7.96
C PHE A 120 5.17 9.41 9.04
N LEU A 121 4.63 8.19 9.19
CA LEU A 121 3.59 7.92 10.17
C LEU A 121 4.10 7.98 11.61
N THR A 122 5.40 7.74 11.83
CA THR A 122 6.05 7.91 13.13
C THR A 122 6.29 9.39 13.42
N PHE A 123 6.86 10.12 12.45
CA PHE A 123 7.06 11.55 12.51
C PHE A 123 7.08 12.13 11.08
N PRO A 124 6.23 13.12 10.75
CA PRO A 124 5.53 14.00 11.69
C PRO A 124 4.16 13.51 12.20
N ALA A 125 3.56 12.48 11.61
CA ALA A 125 2.14 12.20 11.89
C ALA A 125 1.85 11.62 13.28
N GLY A 126 2.83 10.97 13.93
CA GLY A 126 2.69 10.46 15.30
C GLY A 126 1.61 9.38 15.50
N ARG A 127 1.29 8.60 14.46
CA ARG A 127 0.24 7.56 14.46
C ARG A 127 0.64 6.36 15.31
N SER A 128 -0.36 5.64 15.84
CA SER A 128 -0.11 4.47 16.68
C SER A 128 0.52 3.32 15.89
N THR A 129 1.27 2.43 16.56
CA THR A 129 1.83 1.23 15.92
C THR A 129 0.76 0.36 15.25
N ALA A 130 -0.43 0.25 15.84
CA ALA A 130 -1.54 -0.52 15.27
C ALA A 130 -1.98 0.09 13.93
N THR A 131 -2.21 1.41 13.90
CA THR A 131 -2.57 2.14 12.68
C THR A 131 -1.49 2.02 11.61
N LYS A 132 -0.21 2.19 11.99
CA LYS A 132 0.93 2.06 11.06
C LYS A 132 0.97 0.70 10.38
N ASN A 133 0.88 -0.37 11.15
CA ASN A 133 0.93 -1.74 10.62
C ASN A 133 -0.19 -1.99 9.60
N VAL A 134 -1.39 -1.45 9.84
CA VAL A 134 -2.51 -1.55 8.89
C VAL A 134 -2.23 -0.73 7.63
N ILE A 135 -1.81 0.54 7.77
CA ILE A 135 -1.52 1.40 6.61
C ILE A 135 -0.42 0.76 5.74
N GLU A 136 0.64 0.23 6.35
CA GLU A 136 1.69 -0.50 5.65
C GLU A 136 1.16 -1.75 4.93
N ALA A 137 0.33 -2.56 5.58
CA ALA A 137 -0.25 -3.76 4.97
C ALA A 137 -1.23 -3.43 3.83
N VAL A 138 -1.92 -2.30 3.93
CA VAL A 138 -2.86 -1.84 2.92
C VAL A 138 -2.13 -1.21 1.74
N LEU A 139 -1.18 -0.30 1.97
CA LEU A 139 -0.53 0.49 0.92
C LEU A 139 0.69 -0.17 0.27
N VAL A 140 1.23 -1.25 0.84
CA VAL A 140 2.43 -1.93 0.34
C VAL A 140 2.12 -3.37 -0.09
N PRO A 141 2.49 -3.80 -1.31
CA PRO A 141 3.12 -3.01 -2.37
C PRO A 141 2.15 -2.02 -3.04
N ASP A 142 2.68 -0.99 -3.67
CA ASP A 142 1.93 0.02 -4.40
C ASP A 142 1.48 -0.56 -5.76
N VAL A 143 0.41 -1.37 -5.71
CA VAL A 143 -0.23 -2.01 -6.85
C VAL A 143 -1.74 -2.01 -6.65
N MET A 144 -2.53 -1.92 -7.72
CA MET A 144 -3.97 -2.16 -7.63
C MET A 144 -4.24 -3.67 -7.66
N LYS A 145 -4.97 -4.20 -6.68
CA LYS A 145 -5.30 -5.63 -6.63
C LYS A 145 -6.75 -5.88 -6.99
N ALA A 146 -7.00 -6.98 -7.68
CA ALA A 146 -8.33 -7.52 -7.90
C ALA A 146 -8.33 -9.04 -7.68
N ASP A 147 -9.27 -9.56 -6.90
CA ASP A 147 -9.44 -10.98 -6.65
C ASP A 147 -10.60 -11.53 -7.48
N LEU A 148 -10.26 -12.26 -8.54
CA LEU A 148 -11.21 -12.85 -9.47
C LEU A 148 -12.03 -14.01 -8.86
N SER A 149 -11.67 -14.49 -7.66
CA SER A 149 -12.48 -15.45 -6.91
C SER A 149 -13.70 -14.83 -6.24
N GLN A 150 -13.65 -13.52 -6.02
CA GLN A 150 -14.69 -12.80 -5.32
C GLN A 150 -15.72 -12.31 -6.33
N ALA A 151 -16.99 -12.40 -5.96
CA ALA A 151 -18.06 -11.74 -6.69
C ALA A 151 -18.46 -10.44 -5.97
N GLY A 152 -19.15 -9.56 -6.67
CA GLY A 152 -19.69 -8.31 -6.09
C GLY A 152 -19.05 -7.06 -6.68
N PRO A 153 -19.35 -5.88 -6.10
CA PRO A 153 -18.88 -4.61 -6.62
C PRO A 153 -17.35 -4.50 -6.48
N ALA A 154 -16.74 -3.81 -7.44
CA ALA A 154 -15.38 -3.32 -7.28
C ALA A 154 -15.32 -2.35 -6.09
N ALA A 155 -14.19 -2.35 -5.40
CA ALA A 155 -13.95 -1.42 -4.29
C ALA A 155 -12.46 -1.15 -4.19
N TYR A 156 -12.08 0.12 -4.21
CA TYR A 156 -10.72 0.53 -3.96
C TYR A 156 -10.25 0.04 -2.58
N LEU A 157 -9.10 -0.65 -2.57
CA LEU A 157 -8.53 -1.32 -1.40
C LEU A 157 -9.36 -2.48 -0.83
N GLY A 158 -10.31 -3.00 -1.61
CA GLY A 158 -11.21 -4.06 -1.19
C GLY A 158 -10.52 -5.38 -0.85
N VAL A 159 -9.48 -5.74 -1.61
CA VAL A 159 -8.69 -6.96 -1.34
C VAL A 159 -7.85 -6.78 -0.09
N GLU A 160 -7.20 -5.63 0.05
CA GLU A 160 -6.28 -5.29 1.13
C GLU A 160 -6.99 -5.15 2.48
N THR A 161 -8.23 -4.68 2.46
CA THR A 161 -9.04 -4.48 3.65
C THR A 161 -10.04 -5.62 3.90
N ASN A 162 -9.95 -6.71 3.13
CA ASN A 162 -10.90 -7.83 3.20
C ASN A 162 -12.38 -7.39 3.09
N GLY A 163 -12.63 -6.41 2.22
CA GLY A 163 -13.96 -5.89 1.91
C GLY A 163 -14.46 -4.78 2.81
N ALA A 164 -13.67 -4.28 3.76
CA ALA A 164 -14.11 -3.19 4.63
C ALA A 164 -14.50 -1.93 3.84
N THR A 165 -13.89 -1.69 2.67
CA THR A 165 -14.22 -0.56 1.78
C THR A 165 -15.45 -0.78 0.90
N GLY A 166 -16.18 -1.89 1.06
CA GLY A 166 -17.48 -2.12 0.42
C GLY A 166 -17.53 -3.28 -0.58
N GLY A 167 -16.41 -3.97 -0.82
CA GLY A 167 -16.38 -5.15 -1.70
C GLY A 167 -15.05 -5.89 -1.63
N LYS A 168 -15.08 -7.22 -1.79
CA LYS A 168 -13.86 -8.07 -1.73
C LYS A 168 -13.18 -8.24 -3.09
N PHE A 169 -13.85 -7.89 -4.18
CA PHE A 169 -13.30 -7.99 -5.53
C PHE A 169 -12.05 -7.13 -5.74
N GLY A 170 -11.96 -5.97 -5.08
CA GLY A 170 -10.86 -5.02 -5.30
C GLY A 170 -11.07 -4.14 -6.54
N GLY A 171 -9.98 -3.65 -7.11
CA GLY A 171 -10.00 -2.71 -8.23
C GLY A 171 -10.41 -1.30 -7.81
N ARG A 172 -11.29 -0.68 -8.59
CA ARG A 172 -11.85 0.65 -8.33
C ARG A 172 -13.27 0.72 -8.92
N LYS A 173 -14.26 1.19 -8.16
CA LYS A 173 -15.57 1.54 -8.71
C LYS A 173 -15.56 2.97 -9.24
N LEU A 174 -16.47 3.31 -10.15
CA LEU A 174 -16.51 4.66 -10.75
C LEU A 174 -16.74 5.75 -9.69
N GLU A 175 -17.51 5.41 -8.66
CA GLU A 175 -17.86 6.27 -7.54
C GLU A 175 -16.80 6.27 -6.42
N ASP A 176 -15.71 5.50 -6.54
CA ASP A 176 -14.61 5.57 -5.59
C ASP A 176 -13.83 6.86 -5.84
N ASP A 177 -13.95 7.77 -4.89
CA ASP A 177 -13.02 8.87 -4.72
C ASP A 177 -11.71 8.35 -4.12
N VAL A 178 -10.84 7.88 -5.00
CA VAL A 178 -9.56 7.28 -4.64
C VAL A 178 -8.64 8.26 -3.92
N VAL A 179 -8.80 9.56 -4.15
CA VAL A 179 -7.97 10.60 -3.55
C VAL A 179 -8.43 10.80 -2.11
N ASP A 180 -9.72 11.02 -1.88
CA ASP A 180 -10.30 11.13 -0.54
C ASP A 180 -10.08 9.85 0.30
N ILE A 181 -10.21 8.66 -0.31
CA ILE A 181 -9.95 7.40 0.41
C ILE A 181 -8.48 7.30 0.82
N SER A 182 -7.54 7.56 -0.10
CA SER A 182 -6.11 7.53 0.19
C SER A 182 -5.72 8.57 1.24
N LEU A 183 -6.21 9.81 1.13
CA LEU A 183 -5.98 10.88 2.11
C LEU A 183 -6.59 10.54 3.47
N GLY A 184 -7.79 9.96 3.49
CA GLY A 184 -8.45 9.50 4.71
C GLY A 184 -7.70 8.36 5.42
N ILE A 185 -6.99 7.50 4.67
CA ILE A 185 -6.13 6.46 5.26
C ILE A 185 -4.88 7.06 5.90
N VAL A 186 -4.24 8.02 5.24
CA VAL A 186 -2.99 8.62 5.71
C VAL A 186 -3.23 9.63 6.84
N PHE A 187 -4.20 10.53 6.65
CA PHE A 187 -4.44 11.68 7.53
C PHE A 187 -5.72 11.58 8.34
N GLY A 188 -6.63 10.67 8.00
CA GLY A 188 -7.97 10.60 8.58
C GLY A 188 -8.21 9.39 9.47
N ASN A 189 -9.46 9.22 9.85
CA ASN A 189 -9.93 8.11 10.68
C ASN A 189 -10.38 6.91 9.82
N THR A 190 -10.06 6.85 8.52
CA THR A 190 -10.56 5.77 7.65
C THR A 190 -10.21 4.39 8.19
N ILE A 191 -8.98 4.20 8.70
CA ILE A 191 -8.56 2.92 9.28
C ILE A 191 -9.40 2.51 10.50
N SER A 192 -9.69 3.44 11.40
CA SER A 192 -10.47 3.17 12.61
C SER A 192 -11.97 3.07 12.32
N ALA A 193 -12.50 3.90 11.40
CA ALA A 193 -13.88 3.82 10.93
C ALA A 193 -14.19 2.50 10.22
N LEU A 194 -13.21 1.90 9.55
CA LEU A 194 -13.29 0.57 8.95
C LEU A 194 -13.10 -0.57 9.96
N GLY A 195 -12.81 -0.27 11.23
CA GLY A 195 -12.59 -1.26 12.28
C GLY A 195 -11.27 -2.04 12.13
N LEU A 196 -10.32 -1.53 11.35
CA LEU A 196 -9.05 -2.22 11.06
C LEU A 196 -7.99 -1.99 12.16
N ALA A 197 -8.09 -0.87 12.89
CA ALA A 197 -7.31 -0.59 14.09
C ALA A 197 -8.11 0.30 15.07
N PRO A 198 -7.76 0.34 16.37
CA PRO A 198 -8.32 1.32 17.30
C PRO A 198 -8.03 2.76 16.85
N ASP A 199 -8.94 3.68 17.17
CA ASP A 199 -8.72 5.12 16.98
C ASP A 199 -7.56 5.60 17.87
N ASP A 200 -6.61 6.32 17.27
CA ASP A 200 -5.46 6.88 17.98
C ASP A 200 -5.56 8.40 18.19
N HIS A 201 -6.61 9.04 17.67
CA HIS A 201 -6.90 10.47 17.81
C HIS A 201 -5.76 11.39 17.29
N LYS A 202 -4.98 10.91 16.31
CA LYS A 202 -3.89 11.67 15.65
C LYS A 202 -4.23 12.09 14.23
N GLU A 203 -5.51 12.09 13.87
CA GLU A 203 -5.99 12.52 12.58
C GLU A 203 -5.78 14.02 12.36
N ILE A 204 -5.62 14.40 11.09
CA ILE A 204 -5.63 15.76 10.60
C ILE A 204 -6.79 15.89 9.61
N PRO A 205 -8.03 16.14 10.08
CA PRO A 205 -9.24 16.12 9.23
C PRO A 205 -9.24 17.11 8.07
N THR A 206 -8.37 18.14 8.11
CA THR A 206 -8.25 19.12 7.03
C THR A 206 -7.45 18.62 5.84
N LEU A 207 -6.79 17.47 5.95
CA LEU A 207 -5.96 16.86 4.90
C LEU A 207 -6.57 15.57 4.35
N THR A 208 -7.84 15.29 4.64
CA THR A 208 -8.51 14.03 4.23
C THR A 208 -9.31 14.16 2.94
N LYS A 209 -9.41 15.37 2.38
CA LYS A 209 -10.18 15.65 1.17
C LYS A 209 -9.39 16.42 0.14
N ASP A 210 -9.62 16.12 -1.12
CA ASP A 210 -9.18 16.98 -2.20
C ASP A 210 -10.16 18.14 -2.47
N ASN A 211 -9.75 19.09 -3.30
CA ASN A 211 -10.56 20.24 -3.72
C ASN A 211 -11.18 21.06 -2.55
N VAL A 212 -10.51 21.11 -1.40
CA VAL A 212 -10.95 21.94 -0.27
C VAL A 212 -10.74 23.42 -0.59
N GLY A 213 -11.76 24.23 -0.30
CA GLY A 213 -11.66 25.69 -0.38
C GLY A 213 -10.58 26.23 0.58
N PRO A 214 -10.16 27.49 0.41
CA PRO A 214 -9.16 28.10 1.27
C PRO A 214 -9.63 28.03 2.74
N SER A 215 -8.76 27.48 3.57
CA SER A 215 -9.04 27.31 4.99
C SER A 215 -8.76 28.65 5.72
N ASN A 216 -9.70 29.08 6.59
CA ASN A 216 -9.68 30.39 7.25
C ASN A 216 -8.78 30.44 8.50
N ASN A 217 -7.93 29.45 8.70
CA ASN A 217 -7.00 29.25 9.82
C ASN A 217 -5.75 30.13 9.66
N ARG A 218 -6.00 31.42 9.46
CA ARG A 218 -5.00 32.48 9.48
C ARG A 218 -5.17 33.27 10.77
N GLN A 219 -4.08 33.66 11.38
CA GLN A 219 -4.16 34.65 12.46
C GLN A 219 -4.65 35.98 11.88
N ASN A 220 -5.18 36.88 12.72
CA ASN A 220 -5.53 38.24 12.33
C ASN A 220 -4.36 39.23 12.44
N THR A 221 -3.18 38.74 12.83
CA THR A 221 -1.96 39.51 13.03
C THR A 221 -0.81 38.88 12.25
N PHE A 222 0.02 39.69 11.60
CA PHE A 222 1.21 39.23 10.88
C PHE A 222 2.15 38.43 11.82
N PRO A 223 2.68 37.25 11.41
CA PRO A 223 2.75 36.70 10.04
C PRO A 223 1.51 35.94 9.54
N TYR A 224 0.33 36.08 10.15
CA TYR A 224 -0.94 35.43 9.77
C TYR A 224 -0.90 33.89 9.72
N LEU A 225 0.24 33.28 10.05
CA LEU A 225 0.46 31.85 10.12
C LEU A 225 0.13 31.36 11.53
N ILE A 226 -0.63 30.28 11.61
CA ILE A 226 -0.71 29.50 12.85
C ILE A 226 0.60 28.74 13.06
N ALA A 227 0.90 28.37 14.31
CA ALA A 227 2.02 27.50 14.59
C ALA A 227 1.89 26.19 13.77
N PRO A 228 2.99 25.66 13.20
CA PRO A 228 2.97 24.35 12.54
C PRO A 228 2.39 23.30 13.47
N ARG A 229 1.53 22.43 12.93
CA ARG A 229 1.05 21.24 13.63
C ARG A 229 1.99 20.07 13.42
#